data_AF-A0A2M8C8H3-F1
#
_entry.id   AF-A0A2M8C8H3-F1
#
_cell.length_a   1.000
_cell.length_b   1.000
_cell.length_c   1.000
_cell.angle_alpha   90.00
_cell.angle_beta   90.00
_cell.angle_gamma   90.00
#
_symmetry.space_group_name_H-M   'P 1'
#
loop_
_entity.id
_entity.type
_entity.pdbx_description
1 polymer ?
#
loop_
_entity_poly.entity_id
_entity_poly.type
_entity_poly.pdbx_seq_one_letter_code
_entity_poly.pdbx_strand_id
1 'polypeptide(L)'
;MKKGYFLLLLTFVLFSLGSYAHEDEDIIIDTDGSIDDLRAICALISLEEADIQAILTSDGTLAPAECGLKVTGLLNSLKILDIPVGIGEELTMSPPDWRPFSQAIVWGNEDNESLIYPQDAAALLTNSLLAADEPVTLFCLGPLTNVAKALKAAPHISRKIERIIWYNETIRFPGGFNYDRDSSAAKFVLTSSPVQVEVISNLNKSGMEFSAGLLTEISKMPNRITAYLVSVHEQSLVQERILSGHLKLWDDLLPIYFLFPDAFDMQHHADWPNIRINTDFEVPSIKEKLVHIFHHDYAFSSEVILMPFPSDTNMFTPDVRAVLKEIIARYGDEEWRKCVLTNEIHGHLGTYSILGAKMGVKAREVLYAEVDRITVISNAGDKPPLSCLNDGLQMSTGATLGLGMISISEDSIKSPSAVFSYHGKKIKLVLKPEIQRQVRNEINQAISKYGMLTPAYWEAIRAISIKHWLEFDRNEIFDIIVL
;
A
#
# COMPACT_ATOMS: atom_id res chain seq x y z
N MET A 1 -58.54 31.98 23.07
CA MET A 1 -57.08 32.04 22.82
C MET A 1 -56.39 30.93 23.59
N LYS A 2 -56.15 29.77 22.97
CA LYS A 2 -55.30 28.70 23.52
C LYS A 2 -54.21 28.43 22.49
N LYS A 3 -52.97 28.80 22.80
CA LYS A 3 -51.79 28.49 21.98
C LYS A 3 -51.33 27.09 22.37
N GLY A 4 -51.46 26.13 21.46
CA GLY A 4 -50.80 24.82 21.58
C GLY A 4 -49.36 24.96 21.10
N TYR A 5 -48.41 24.54 21.94
CA TYR A 5 -47.02 24.37 21.53
C TYR A 5 -46.87 22.96 20.97
N PHE A 6 -46.56 22.87 19.68
CA PHE A 6 -46.19 21.63 19.02
C PHE A 6 -44.68 21.42 19.24
N LEU A 7 -44.32 20.45 20.09
CA LEU A 7 -42.94 20.07 20.33
C LEU A 7 -42.49 19.18 19.16
N LEU A 8 -41.73 19.74 18.22
CA LEU A 8 -41.12 18.99 17.13
C LEU A 8 -39.88 18.29 17.68
N LEU A 9 -39.95 16.98 17.90
CA LEU A 9 -38.77 16.16 18.20
C LEU A 9 -37.95 16.03 16.90
N LEU A 10 -36.85 16.79 16.82
CA LEU A 10 -35.84 16.61 15.80
C LEU A 10 -34.96 15.42 16.21
N THR A 11 -35.25 14.24 15.66
CA THR A 11 -34.36 13.10 15.70
C THR A 11 -33.14 13.44 14.83
N PHE A 12 -32.04 13.84 15.45
CA PHE A 12 -30.74 13.89 14.80
C PHE A 12 -30.34 12.44 14.47
N VAL A 13 -30.60 12.03 13.23
CA VAL A 13 -29.90 10.88 12.65
C VAL A 13 -28.47 11.38 12.40
N LEU A 14 -27.57 11.02 13.31
CA LEU A 14 -26.13 11.09 13.08
C LEU A 14 -25.85 10.14 11.92
N PHE A 15 -25.79 10.67 10.69
CA PHE A 15 -24.99 10.05 9.66
C PHE A 15 -23.55 10.12 10.16
N SER A 16 -23.03 8.99 10.64
CA SER A 16 -21.60 8.76 10.67
C SER A 16 -21.12 8.83 9.22
N LEU A 17 -20.77 10.03 8.77
CA LEU A 17 -19.85 10.19 7.67
C LEU A 17 -18.53 9.64 8.20
N GLY A 18 -18.30 8.36 7.95
CA GLY A 18 -17.00 7.74 8.15
C GLY A 18 -16.00 8.59 7.38
N SER A 19 -15.03 9.13 8.09
CA SER A 19 -13.82 9.66 7.51
C SER A 19 -13.20 8.53 6.70
N TYR A 20 -13.22 8.60 5.37
CA TYR A 20 -12.48 7.68 4.51
C TYR A 20 -10.99 7.92 4.72
N ALA A 21 -10.47 7.25 5.73
CA ALA A 21 -9.08 7.00 5.90
C ALA A 21 -8.94 5.58 5.31
N HIS A 22 -8.26 5.40 4.17
CA HIS A 22 -7.99 4.11 3.51
C HIS A 22 -7.75 2.97 4.53
N GLU A 23 -8.74 2.13 4.76
CA GLU A 23 -8.54 0.82 5.40
C GLU A 23 -8.01 -0.12 4.32
N ASP A 24 -7.16 -1.09 4.69
CA ASP A 24 -6.74 -2.16 3.80
C ASP A 24 -8.01 -2.78 3.18
N GLU A 25 -8.10 -2.79 1.85
CA GLU A 25 -9.28 -3.28 1.16
C GLU A 25 -9.22 -4.81 1.16
N ASP A 26 -10.28 -5.47 1.63
CA ASP A 26 -10.41 -6.92 1.52
C ASP A 26 -10.50 -7.29 0.03
N ILE A 27 -9.59 -8.15 -0.42
CA ILE A 27 -9.54 -8.61 -1.81
C ILE A 27 -9.58 -10.13 -1.93
N ILE A 28 -10.15 -10.61 -3.04
CA ILE A 28 -10.07 -12.01 -3.46
C ILE A 28 -9.56 -12.04 -4.89
N ILE A 29 -8.59 -12.90 -5.16
CA ILE A 29 -7.97 -13.04 -6.48
C ILE A 29 -8.53 -14.29 -7.16
N ASP A 30 -8.91 -14.22 -8.44
CA ASP A 30 -9.28 -15.35 -9.29
C ASP A 30 -8.30 -15.44 -10.47
N THR A 31 -7.49 -16.48 -10.51
CA THR A 31 -6.36 -16.64 -11.45
C THR A 31 -6.49 -17.89 -12.31
N ASP A 32 -5.95 -17.83 -13.53
CA ASP A 32 -5.88 -18.99 -14.44
C ASP A 32 -4.47 -19.57 -14.60
N GLY A 33 -3.49 -19.02 -13.86
CA GLY A 33 -2.17 -19.60 -13.66
C GLY A 33 -1.15 -19.30 -14.76
N SER A 34 -1.29 -18.19 -15.49
CA SER A 34 -0.26 -17.71 -16.40
C SER A 34 0.87 -16.98 -15.65
N ILE A 35 1.99 -16.72 -16.33
CA ILE A 35 3.14 -16.06 -15.69
C ILE A 35 2.85 -14.60 -15.33
N ASP A 36 1.96 -13.92 -16.05
CA ASP A 36 1.41 -12.61 -15.69
C ASP A 36 0.57 -12.66 -14.42
N ASP A 37 -0.24 -13.70 -14.22
CA ASP A 37 -0.97 -13.87 -12.97
C ASP A 37 0.00 -13.95 -11.78
N LEU A 38 1.12 -14.68 -11.90
CA LEU A 38 2.14 -14.73 -10.86
C LEU A 38 2.68 -13.33 -10.53
N ARG A 39 2.93 -12.50 -11.56
CA ARG A 39 3.42 -11.13 -11.34
C ARG A 39 2.36 -10.26 -10.68
N ALA A 40 1.10 -10.38 -11.11
CA ALA A 40 -0.02 -9.65 -10.52
C ALA A 40 -0.26 -10.06 -9.06
N ILE A 41 -0.26 -11.35 -8.75
CA ILE A 41 -0.35 -11.88 -7.37
C ILE A 41 0.82 -11.36 -6.53
N CYS A 42 2.06 -11.40 -7.05
CA CYS A 42 3.21 -10.85 -6.33
C CYS A 42 3.09 -9.34 -6.08
N ALA A 43 2.57 -8.59 -7.06
CA ALA A 43 2.33 -7.15 -6.91
C ALA A 43 1.24 -6.88 -5.86
N LEU A 44 0.12 -7.62 -5.87
CA LEU A 44 -0.95 -7.51 -4.88
C LEU A 44 -0.48 -7.88 -3.46
N ILE A 45 0.34 -8.93 -3.31
CA ILE A 45 0.98 -9.29 -2.03
C ILE A 45 1.95 -8.18 -1.54
N SER A 46 2.48 -7.36 -2.45
CA SER A 46 3.34 -6.23 -2.08
C SER A 46 2.56 -4.99 -1.65
N LEU A 47 1.23 -4.96 -1.83
CA LEU A 47 0.43 -3.80 -1.45
C LEU A 47 0.03 -3.88 0.02
N GLU A 48 0.27 -2.81 0.77
CA GLU A 48 -0.22 -2.68 2.14
C GLU A 48 -1.74 -2.40 2.14
N GLU A 49 -2.26 -1.81 1.07
CA GLU A 49 -3.67 -1.43 0.88
C GLU A 49 -4.59 -2.61 0.52
N ALA A 50 -4.06 -3.82 0.40
CA ALA A 50 -4.81 -4.99 -0.03
C ALA A 50 -4.64 -6.16 0.94
N ASP A 51 -5.72 -6.55 1.62
CA ASP A 51 -5.74 -7.75 2.46
C ASP A 51 -6.33 -8.93 1.68
N ILE A 52 -5.49 -9.92 1.36
CA ILE A 52 -5.88 -11.05 0.49
C ILE A 52 -6.59 -12.12 1.32
N GLN A 53 -7.91 -12.16 1.21
CA GLN A 53 -8.76 -13.11 1.94
C GLN A 53 -8.77 -14.52 1.36
N ALA A 54 -8.60 -14.65 0.04
CA ALA A 54 -8.53 -15.93 -0.67
C ALA A 54 -7.94 -15.79 -2.08
N ILE A 55 -7.41 -16.89 -2.60
CA ILE A 55 -7.06 -17.02 -4.03
C ILE A 55 -7.86 -18.18 -4.63
N LEU A 56 -8.53 -17.93 -5.75
CA LEU A 56 -9.34 -18.85 -6.50
C LEU A 56 -8.63 -19.20 -7.80
N THR A 57 -8.89 -20.40 -8.31
CA THR A 57 -8.34 -20.83 -9.58
C THR A 57 -9.45 -21.14 -10.57
N SER A 58 -9.31 -20.68 -11.81
CA SER A 58 -10.27 -20.89 -12.90
C SER A 58 -9.60 -21.60 -14.08
N ASP A 59 -10.40 -22.22 -14.95
CA ASP A 59 -9.89 -22.94 -16.13
C ASP A 59 -9.66 -21.97 -17.29
N GLY A 60 -8.42 -21.54 -17.46
CA GLY A 60 -7.98 -20.69 -18.57
C GLY A 60 -6.64 -21.16 -19.12
N THR A 61 -5.56 -20.49 -18.75
CA THR A 61 -4.20 -20.87 -19.13
C THR A 61 -3.85 -22.28 -18.62
N LEU A 62 -4.07 -22.56 -17.33
CA LEU A 62 -3.92 -23.89 -16.72
C LEU A 62 -5.28 -24.50 -16.38
N ALA A 63 -5.29 -25.82 -16.09
CA ALA A 63 -6.42 -26.41 -15.39
C ALA A 63 -6.45 -25.90 -13.94
N PRO A 64 -7.62 -25.73 -13.30
CA PRO A 64 -7.72 -25.15 -11.96
C PRO A 64 -6.88 -25.87 -10.91
N ALA A 65 -6.86 -27.22 -10.94
CA ALA A 65 -6.06 -28.01 -10.02
C ALA A 65 -4.54 -27.76 -10.18
N GLU A 66 -4.04 -27.70 -11.42
CA GLU A 66 -2.64 -27.39 -11.71
C GLU A 66 -2.30 -25.95 -11.26
N CYS A 67 -3.19 -25.00 -11.54
CA CYS A 67 -3.06 -23.62 -11.06
C CYS A 67 -3.01 -23.55 -9.53
N GLY A 68 -3.83 -24.33 -8.84
CA GLY A 68 -3.89 -24.36 -7.38
C GLY A 68 -2.58 -24.82 -6.75
N LEU A 69 -1.92 -25.80 -7.36
CA LEU A 69 -0.59 -26.24 -6.94
C LEU A 69 0.46 -25.14 -7.12
N LYS A 70 0.41 -24.41 -8.25
CA LYS A 70 1.31 -23.28 -8.51
C LYS A 70 1.13 -22.12 -7.53
N VAL A 71 -0.12 -21.72 -7.28
CA VAL A 71 -0.45 -20.69 -6.28
C VAL A 71 0.02 -21.13 -4.89
N THR A 72 -0.22 -22.38 -4.51
CA THR A 72 0.24 -22.90 -3.21
C THR A 72 1.76 -22.92 -3.12
N GLY A 73 2.45 -23.29 -4.21
CA GLY A 73 3.90 -23.23 -4.32
C GLY A 73 4.47 -21.81 -4.18
N LEU A 74 3.81 -20.82 -4.77
CA LEU A 74 4.12 -19.39 -4.62
C LEU A 74 3.98 -18.96 -3.16
N LEU A 75 2.82 -19.20 -2.54
CA LEU A 75 2.52 -18.79 -1.17
C LEU A 75 3.50 -19.42 -0.17
N ASN A 76 3.80 -20.72 -0.33
CA ASN A 76 4.79 -21.42 0.48
C ASN A 76 6.20 -20.83 0.32
N SER A 77 6.60 -20.48 -0.90
CA SER A 77 7.92 -19.86 -1.17
C SER A 77 8.04 -18.49 -0.49
N LEU A 78 6.95 -17.74 -0.43
CA LEU A 78 6.85 -16.48 0.28
C LEU A 78 6.59 -16.65 1.79
N LYS A 79 6.38 -17.87 2.29
CA LYS A 79 6.02 -18.17 3.69
C LYS A 79 4.70 -17.51 4.12
N ILE A 80 3.73 -17.45 3.22
CA ILE A 80 2.35 -17.05 3.48
C ILE A 80 1.55 -18.34 3.62
N LEU A 81 0.94 -18.56 4.80
CA LEU A 81 0.42 -19.88 5.19
C LEU A 81 -1.06 -19.88 5.58
N ASP A 82 -1.72 -18.73 5.44
CA ASP A 82 -3.05 -18.43 5.96
C ASP A 82 -4.05 -18.03 4.86
N ILE A 83 -3.59 -17.81 3.63
CA ILE A 83 -4.45 -17.54 2.48
C ILE A 83 -4.97 -18.87 1.90
N PRO A 84 -6.29 -19.15 1.95
CA PRO A 84 -6.86 -20.37 1.37
C PRO A 84 -6.89 -20.31 -0.16
N VAL A 85 -6.66 -21.45 -0.80
CA VAL A 85 -6.67 -21.61 -2.26
C VAL A 85 -7.87 -22.44 -2.71
N GLY A 86 -8.80 -21.85 -3.46
CA GLY A 86 -9.99 -22.54 -3.99
C GLY A 86 -9.76 -23.12 -5.39
N ILE A 87 -10.17 -24.36 -5.61
CA ILE A 87 -10.06 -25.03 -6.90
C ILE A 87 -11.38 -24.93 -7.68
N GLY A 88 -11.35 -24.29 -8.84
CA GLY A 88 -12.50 -24.15 -9.74
C GLY A 88 -12.82 -25.42 -10.53
N GLU A 89 -13.79 -25.31 -11.43
CA GLU A 89 -14.18 -26.42 -12.31
C GLU A 89 -13.46 -26.38 -13.65
N GLU A 90 -13.12 -27.55 -14.19
CA GLU A 90 -12.63 -27.66 -15.56
C GLU A 90 -13.78 -27.46 -16.55
N LEU A 91 -13.51 -26.65 -17.57
CA LEU A 91 -14.45 -26.36 -18.65
C LEU A 91 -14.32 -27.39 -19.76
N THR A 92 -15.41 -27.62 -20.49
CA THR A 92 -15.44 -28.53 -21.64
C THR A 92 -14.85 -27.91 -22.91
N MET A 93 -13.75 -27.16 -22.76
CA MET A 93 -13.04 -26.49 -23.85
C MET A 93 -11.62 -27.03 -23.97
N SER A 94 -11.15 -27.19 -25.20
CA SER A 94 -9.76 -27.58 -25.45
C SER A 94 -8.77 -26.63 -24.77
N PRO A 95 -7.67 -27.14 -24.21
CA PRO A 95 -6.65 -26.29 -23.60
C PRO A 95 -6.05 -25.34 -24.64
N PRO A 96 -5.64 -24.13 -24.25
CA PRO A 96 -4.94 -23.23 -25.17
C PRO A 96 -3.55 -23.77 -25.53
N ASP A 97 -3.04 -23.38 -26.70
CA ASP A 97 -1.76 -23.87 -27.25
C ASP A 97 -0.55 -23.52 -26.36
N TRP A 98 -0.66 -22.49 -25.52
CA TRP A 98 0.38 -22.08 -24.58
C TRP A 98 0.33 -22.77 -23.21
N ARG A 99 -0.69 -23.59 -22.92
CA ARG A 99 -0.79 -24.33 -21.65
C ARG A 99 0.48 -25.14 -21.32
N PRO A 100 1.12 -25.86 -22.26
CA PRO A 100 2.36 -26.58 -21.98
C PRO A 100 3.52 -25.68 -21.54
N PHE A 101 3.57 -24.43 -22.03
CA PHE A 101 4.56 -23.46 -21.60
C PHE A 101 4.34 -23.07 -20.13
N SER A 102 3.09 -22.76 -19.75
CA SER A 102 2.76 -22.41 -18.36
C SER A 102 2.93 -23.57 -17.40
N GLN A 103 2.60 -24.81 -17.81
CA GLN A 103 2.83 -26.01 -17.01
C GLN A 103 4.31 -26.21 -16.66
N ALA A 104 5.21 -25.91 -17.60
CA ALA A 104 6.64 -26.10 -17.44
C ALA A 104 7.33 -25.07 -16.53
N ILE A 105 6.67 -23.93 -16.22
CA ILE A 105 7.23 -22.90 -15.33
C ILE A 105 6.93 -23.29 -13.89
N VAL A 106 7.97 -23.43 -13.06
CA VAL A 106 7.81 -23.78 -11.65
C VAL A 106 7.65 -22.51 -10.80
N TRP A 107 6.59 -22.42 -10.00
CA TRP A 107 6.31 -21.28 -9.11
C TRP A 107 6.86 -21.49 -7.70
N GLY A 108 7.24 -22.72 -7.33
CA GLY A 108 7.78 -23.02 -6.02
C GLY A 108 7.70 -24.51 -5.71
N ASN A 109 7.49 -24.86 -4.44
CA ASN A 109 7.19 -26.24 -4.06
C ASN A 109 5.71 -26.55 -4.33
N GLU A 110 5.44 -27.12 -5.49
CA GLU A 110 4.09 -27.47 -5.98
C GLU A 110 3.59 -28.83 -5.44
N ASP A 111 4.35 -29.52 -4.58
CA ASP A 111 3.96 -30.81 -3.97
C ASP A 111 3.17 -30.65 -2.65
N ASN A 112 3.02 -29.42 -2.16
CA ASN A 112 2.31 -29.14 -0.91
C ASN A 112 0.92 -28.58 -1.20
N GLU A 113 -0.12 -29.30 -0.80
CA GLU A 113 -1.53 -28.93 -0.99
C GLU A 113 -2.17 -28.35 0.29
N SER A 114 -1.39 -28.03 1.32
CA SER A 114 -1.92 -27.67 2.65
C SER A 114 -2.83 -26.44 2.68
N LEU A 115 -2.72 -25.55 1.68
CA LEU A 115 -3.55 -24.35 1.55
C LEU A 115 -4.80 -24.58 0.70
N ILE A 116 -4.93 -25.73 0.04
CA ILE A 116 -6.10 -26.03 -0.80
C ILE A 116 -7.33 -26.15 0.08
N TYR A 117 -8.33 -25.32 -0.22
CA TYR A 117 -9.60 -25.33 0.45
C TYR A 117 -10.40 -26.59 0.07
N PRO A 118 -11.05 -27.27 1.02
CA PRO A 118 -11.71 -28.55 0.73
C PRO A 118 -12.92 -28.47 -0.22
N GLN A 119 -13.53 -27.30 -0.39
CA GLN A 119 -14.67 -27.08 -1.28
C GLN A 119 -14.23 -26.36 -2.55
N ASP A 120 -15.10 -26.30 -3.56
CA ASP A 120 -14.78 -25.63 -4.82
C ASP A 120 -14.56 -24.11 -4.65
N ALA A 121 -13.91 -23.50 -5.64
CA ALA A 121 -13.59 -22.08 -5.64
C ALA A 121 -14.83 -21.17 -5.47
N ALA A 122 -15.98 -21.54 -6.06
CA ALA A 122 -17.21 -20.76 -5.93
C ALA A 122 -17.78 -20.83 -4.50
N ALA A 123 -17.62 -21.96 -3.82
CA ALA A 123 -17.96 -22.12 -2.41
C ALA A 123 -17.01 -21.32 -1.50
N LEU A 124 -15.70 -21.34 -1.76
CA LEU A 124 -14.75 -20.49 -1.04
C LEU A 124 -15.09 -19.01 -1.22
N LEU A 125 -15.30 -18.55 -2.46
CA LEU A 125 -15.74 -17.18 -2.75
C LEU A 125 -16.98 -16.80 -1.95
N THR A 126 -18.02 -17.65 -1.98
CA THR A 126 -19.27 -17.41 -1.26
C THR A 126 -19.03 -17.30 0.25
N ASN A 127 -18.22 -18.19 0.83
CA ASN A 127 -17.95 -18.21 2.26
C ASN A 127 -17.12 -17.00 2.70
N SER A 128 -16.08 -16.62 1.94
CA SER A 128 -15.26 -15.45 2.22
C SER A 128 -16.08 -14.17 2.16
N LEU A 129 -16.92 -14.00 1.13
CA LEU A 129 -17.81 -12.83 1.00
C LEU A 129 -18.85 -12.72 2.13
N LEU A 130 -19.35 -13.85 2.64
CA LEU A 130 -20.30 -13.87 3.75
C LEU A 130 -19.63 -13.63 5.10
N ALA A 131 -18.34 -13.96 5.23
CA ALA A 131 -17.55 -13.76 6.43
C ALA A 131 -16.97 -12.35 6.55
N ALA A 132 -16.73 -11.67 5.42
CA ALA A 132 -16.22 -10.30 5.39
C ALA A 132 -17.19 -9.30 6.04
N ASP A 133 -16.65 -8.41 6.87
CA ASP A 133 -17.43 -7.36 7.53
C ASP A 133 -17.88 -6.30 6.51
N GLU A 134 -16.95 -5.86 5.65
CA GLU A 134 -17.17 -4.90 4.57
C GLU A 134 -17.25 -5.57 3.18
N PRO A 135 -17.76 -4.87 2.15
CA PRO A 135 -17.72 -5.36 0.77
C PRO A 135 -16.29 -5.59 0.25
N VAL A 136 -16.09 -6.70 -0.45
CA VAL A 136 -14.78 -7.18 -0.93
C VAL A 136 -14.60 -6.86 -2.41
N THR A 137 -13.39 -6.49 -2.83
CA THR A 137 -13.04 -6.34 -4.25
C THR A 137 -12.50 -7.63 -4.86
N LEU A 138 -13.02 -7.98 -6.02
CA LEU A 138 -12.59 -9.18 -6.75
C LEU A 138 -11.60 -8.81 -7.85
N PHE A 139 -10.40 -9.38 -7.80
CA PHE A 139 -9.39 -9.32 -8.84
C PHE A 139 -9.52 -10.56 -9.72
N CYS A 140 -10.16 -10.41 -10.86
CA CYS A 140 -10.29 -11.50 -11.82
C CYS A 140 -9.19 -11.37 -12.88
N LEU A 141 -8.18 -12.23 -12.78
CA LEU A 141 -7.09 -12.36 -13.75
C LEU A 141 -7.47 -13.34 -14.87
N GLY A 142 -8.29 -14.35 -14.52
CA GLY A 142 -8.81 -15.36 -15.43
C GLY A 142 -10.28 -15.18 -15.88
N PRO A 143 -10.89 -16.23 -16.45
CA PRO A 143 -12.30 -16.28 -16.81
C PRO A 143 -13.25 -16.13 -15.61
N LEU A 144 -14.39 -15.48 -15.80
CA LEU A 144 -15.37 -15.17 -14.73
C LEU A 144 -16.23 -16.37 -14.26
N THR A 145 -15.80 -17.61 -14.51
CA THR A 145 -16.58 -18.83 -14.26
C THR A 145 -16.95 -19.00 -12.79
N ASN A 146 -15.97 -18.87 -11.87
CA ASN A 146 -16.23 -19.03 -10.43
C ASN A 146 -17.17 -17.94 -9.91
N VAL A 147 -16.95 -16.68 -10.32
CA VAL A 147 -17.81 -15.54 -9.96
C VAL A 147 -19.24 -15.75 -10.45
N ALA A 148 -19.42 -16.15 -11.71
CA ALA A 148 -20.74 -16.43 -12.27
C ALA A 148 -21.43 -17.58 -11.53
N LYS A 149 -20.69 -18.65 -11.22
CA LYS A 149 -21.22 -19.81 -10.47
C LYS A 149 -21.67 -19.42 -9.07
N ALA A 150 -20.86 -18.67 -8.32
CA ALA A 150 -21.18 -18.19 -6.99
C ALA A 150 -22.43 -17.27 -7.00
N LEU A 151 -22.47 -16.29 -7.91
CA LEU A 151 -23.61 -15.37 -8.04
C LEU A 151 -24.90 -16.05 -8.49
N LYS A 152 -24.83 -17.09 -9.34
CA LYS A 152 -26.01 -17.89 -9.72
C LYS A 152 -26.53 -18.72 -8.55
N ALA A 153 -25.64 -19.29 -7.76
CA ALA A 153 -25.99 -20.11 -6.60
C ALA A 153 -26.53 -19.26 -5.44
N ALA A 154 -25.92 -18.10 -5.19
CA ALA A 154 -26.25 -17.21 -4.07
C ALA A 154 -26.35 -15.74 -4.53
N PRO A 155 -27.41 -15.32 -5.24
CA PRO A 155 -27.50 -13.97 -5.83
C PRO A 155 -27.35 -12.80 -4.83
N HIS A 156 -27.65 -13.02 -3.55
CA HIS A 156 -27.56 -12.01 -2.50
C HIS A 156 -26.12 -11.61 -2.14
N ILE A 157 -25.11 -12.44 -2.45
CA ILE A 157 -23.69 -12.12 -2.22
C ILE A 157 -23.21 -10.96 -3.11
N SER A 158 -23.96 -10.61 -4.16
CA SER A 158 -23.65 -9.43 -4.97
C SER A 158 -23.54 -8.13 -4.17
N ARG A 159 -24.20 -8.05 -3.01
CA ARG A 159 -24.10 -6.88 -2.09
C ARG A 159 -22.86 -6.88 -1.21
N LYS A 160 -22.12 -8.00 -1.20
CA LYS A 160 -20.85 -8.17 -0.49
C LYS A 160 -19.65 -7.98 -1.41
N ILE A 161 -19.88 -7.70 -2.69
CA ILE A 161 -18.84 -7.39 -3.66
C ILE A 161 -18.88 -5.88 -3.89
N GLU A 162 -17.78 -5.19 -3.58
CA GLU A 162 -17.64 -3.76 -3.86
C GLU A 162 -17.58 -3.53 -5.38
N ARG A 163 -16.61 -4.19 -6.02
CA ARG A 163 -16.43 -4.18 -7.47
C ARG A 163 -15.64 -5.40 -7.93
N ILE A 164 -15.69 -5.64 -9.24
CA ILE A 164 -14.85 -6.63 -9.92
C ILE A 164 -13.87 -5.85 -10.80
N ILE A 165 -12.57 -5.98 -10.55
CA ILE A 165 -11.53 -5.52 -11.46
C ILE A 165 -11.10 -6.73 -12.29
N TRP A 166 -11.40 -6.71 -13.59
CA TRP A 166 -11.22 -7.87 -14.46
C TRP A 166 -10.25 -7.55 -15.60
N TYR A 167 -9.24 -8.40 -15.77
CA TYR A 167 -8.41 -8.36 -16.95
C TYR A 167 -9.11 -9.03 -18.12
N ASN A 168 -9.20 -8.33 -19.25
CA ASN A 168 -9.57 -8.95 -20.51
C ASN A 168 -8.76 -8.32 -21.65
N GLU A 169 -8.33 -9.16 -22.59
CA GLU A 169 -7.44 -8.73 -23.68
C GLU A 169 -8.01 -7.55 -24.51
N THR A 170 -9.33 -7.45 -24.59
CA THR A 170 -10.01 -6.33 -25.25
C THR A 170 -11.13 -5.74 -24.41
N ILE A 171 -11.36 -4.44 -24.59
CA ILE A 171 -12.51 -3.71 -24.05
C ILE A 171 -13.74 -3.76 -24.98
N ARG A 172 -13.61 -4.38 -26.17
CA ARG A 172 -14.69 -4.52 -27.15
C ARG A 172 -15.31 -5.89 -27.03
N PHE A 173 -16.54 -5.94 -26.54
CA PHE A 173 -17.26 -7.19 -26.32
C PHE A 173 -18.21 -7.54 -27.47
N PRO A 174 -18.45 -8.84 -27.74
CA PRO A 174 -17.74 -10.00 -27.18
C PRO A 174 -16.29 -10.10 -27.72
N GLY A 175 -15.40 -10.74 -26.94
CA GLY A 175 -14.04 -11.08 -27.37
C GLY A 175 -12.97 -10.95 -26.28
N GLY A 176 -11.82 -11.58 -26.54
CA GLY A 176 -10.66 -11.62 -25.64
C GLY A 176 -10.58 -12.96 -24.93
N PHE A 177 -9.36 -13.45 -24.65
CA PHE A 177 -9.16 -14.82 -24.17
C PHE A 177 -10.04 -15.19 -22.96
N ASN A 178 -10.03 -14.37 -21.90
CA ASN A 178 -10.81 -14.63 -20.68
C ASN A 178 -12.32 -14.62 -20.93
N TYR A 179 -12.80 -13.71 -21.79
CA TYR A 179 -14.20 -13.69 -22.22
C TYR A 179 -14.56 -14.95 -23.02
N ASP A 180 -13.71 -15.35 -23.97
CA ASP A 180 -13.98 -16.44 -24.90
C ASP A 180 -13.85 -17.81 -24.24
N ARG A 181 -13.06 -17.91 -23.16
CA ARG A 181 -12.90 -19.12 -22.37
C ARG A 181 -14.17 -19.51 -21.62
N ASP A 182 -14.97 -18.55 -21.16
CA ASP A 182 -16.34 -18.82 -20.67
C ASP A 182 -17.27 -17.63 -20.96
N SER A 183 -17.70 -17.53 -22.21
CA SER A 183 -18.55 -16.42 -22.65
C SER A 183 -19.92 -16.41 -21.96
N SER A 184 -20.38 -17.56 -21.48
CA SER A 184 -21.65 -17.67 -20.75
C SER A 184 -21.52 -17.04 -19.37
N ALA A 185 -20.45 -17.33 -18.64
CA ALA A 185 -20.13 -16.70 -17.37
C ALA A 185 -19.86 -15.21 -17.55
N ALA A 186 -19.00 -14.82 -18.49
CA ALA A 186 -18.66 -13.42 -18.74
C ALA A 186 -19.92 -12.61 -19.08
N LYS A 187 -20.76 -13.08 -20.01
CA LYS A 187 -22.02 -12.39 -20.34
C LYS A 187 -22.95 -12.27 -19.13
N PHE A 188 -23.06 -13.32 -18.31
CA PHE A 188 -23.88 -13.27 -17.09
C PHE A 188 -23.38 -12.20 -16.12
N VAL A 189 -22.09 -12.20 -15.78
CA VAL A 189 -21.51 -11.23 -14.83
C VAL A 189 -21.64 -9.80 -15.35
N LEU A 190 -21.29 -9.58 -16.62
CA LEU A 190 -21.31 -8.25 -17.24
C LEU A 190 -22.73 -7.66 -17.39
N THR A 191 -23.72 -8.48 -17.76
CA THR A 191 -25.03 -7.96 -18.18
C THR A 191 -26.19 -8.26 -17.23
N SER A 192 -26.04 -9.27 -16.37
CA SER A 192 -27.14 -9.78 -15.54
C SER A 192 -26.85 -9.71 -14.04
N SER A 193 -25.60 -9.45 -13.65
CA SER A 193 -25.26 -9.19 -12.25
C SER A 193 -25.43 -7.69 -11.93
N PRO A 194 -25.79 -7.34 -10.68
CA PRO A 194 -25.87 -5.94 -10.26
C PRO A 194 -24.51 -5.36 -9.85
N VAL A 195 -23.41 -6.11 -10.01
CA VAL A 195 -22.08 -5.73 -9.55
C VAL A 195 -21.40 -4.82 -10.57
N GLN A 196 -20.64 -3.83 -10.09
CA GLN A 196 -19.82 -2.99 -10.95
C GLN A 196 -18.60 -3.78 -11.44
N VAL A 197 -18.35 -3.74 -12.75
CA VAL A 197 -17.21 -4.41 -13.38
C VAL A 197 -16.31 -3.37 -14.03
N GLU A 198 -15.04 -3.38 -13.68
CA GLU A 198 -14.01 -2.50 -14.23
C GLU A 198 -13.07 -3.37 -15.07
N VAL A 199 -13.19 -3.24 -16.39
CA VAL A 199 -12.45 -4.05 -17.36
C VAL A 199 -11.17 -3.31 -17.73
N ILE A 200 -10.05 -3.97 -17.45
CA ILE A 200 -8.71 -3.48 -17.75
C ILE A 200 -8.12 -4.31 -18.87
N SER A 201 -7.57 -3.63 -19.88
CA SER A 201 -6.90 -4.20 -21.05
C SER A 201 -5.59 -3.46 -21.29
N ASN A 202 -4.59 -4.13 -21.85
CA ASN A 202 -3.37 -3.45 -22.31
C ASN A 202 -3.58 -2.63 -23.61
N LEU A 203 -4.79 -2.67 -24.19
CA LEU A 203 -5.22 -1.97 -25.40
C LEU A 203 -4.37 -2.30 -26.64
N ASN A 204 -3.62 -3.41 -26.61
CA ASN A 204 -2.61 -3.77 -27.60
C ASN A 204 -1.60 -2.64 -27.88
N LYS A 205 -1.29 -1.82 -26.86
CA LYS A 205 -0.30 -0.74 -27.00
C LYS A 205 1.10 -1.29 -27.24
N SER A 206 1.85 -0.62 -28.12
CA SER A 206 3.27 -0.90 -28.32
C SER A 206 4.07 -0.57 -27.06
N GLY A 207 5.11 -1.35 -26.76
CA GLY A 207 5.96 -1.09 -25.60
C GLY A 207 5.48 -1.75 -24.32
N MET A 208 4.42 -2.58 -24.37
CA MET A 208 3.87 -3.29 -23.21
C MET A 208 4.67 -4.54 -22.81
N GLU A 209 5.88 -4.75 -23.34
CA GLU A 209 6.71 -5.90 -22.97
C GLU A 209 7.15 -5.86 -21.51
N PHE A 210 7.02 -7.00 -20.83
CA PHE A 210 7.77 -7.28 -19.60
C PHE A 210 9.20 -7.65 -20.00
N SER A 211 10.08 -6.64 -20.03
CA SER A 211 11.43 -6.76 -20.56
C SER A 211 12.46 -7.10 -19.48
N ALA A 212 13.63 -7.59 -19.89
CA ALA A 212 14.76 -7.78 -18.99
C ALA A 212 15.18 -6.46 -18.30
N GLY A 213 15.02 -5.32 -19.00
CA GLY A 213 15.24 -4.00 -18.41
C GLY A 213 14.26 -3.70 -17.28
N LEU A 214 12.97 -3.97 -17.47
CA LEU A 214 11.96 -3.79 -16.42
C LEU A 214 12.22 -4.69 -15.21
N LEU A 215 12.55 -5.98 -15.44
CA LEU A 215 12.93 -6.90 -14.36
C LEU A 215 14.19 -6.40 -13.61
N THR A 216 15.13 -5.79 -14.32
CA THR A 216 16.34 -5.18 -13.71
C THR A 216 15.99 -3.97 -12.86
N GLU A 217 15.04 -3.13 -13.29
CA GLU A 217 14.56 -2.00 -12.47
C GLU A 217 13.88 -2.50 -11.19
N ILE A 218 12.98 -3.49 -11.31
CA ILE A 218 12.31 -4.12 -10.16
C ILE A 218 13.33 -4.69 -9.17
N SER A 219 14.43 -5.29 -9.64
CA SER A 219 15.43 -5.91 -8.77
C SER A 219 16.37 -4.93 -8.05
N LYS A 220 16.31 -3.62 -8.33
CA LYS A 220 17.17 -2.61 -7.69
C LYS A 220 16.94 -2.45 -6.18
N MET A 221 15.71 -2.65 -5.70
CA MET A 221 15.38 -2.69 -4.27
C MET A 221 14.95 -4.12 -3.89
N PRO A 222 15.91 -5.00 -3.55
CA PRO A 222 15.59 -6.39 -3.27
C PRO A 222 14.82 -6.53 -1.95
N ASN A 223 13.71 -7.24 -1.99
CA ASN A 223 12.93 -7.72 -0.86
C ASN A 223 12.53 -9.18 -1.11
N ARG A 224 11.79 -9.79 -0.16
CA ARG A 224 11.39 -11.21 -0.26
C ARG A 224 10.61 -11.49 -1.55
N ILE A 225 9.72 -10.59 -1.94
CA ILE A 225 8.82 -10.76 -3.10
C ILE A 225 9.60 -10.53 -4.39
N THR A 226 10.40 -9.46 -4.49
CA THR A 226 11.20 -9.20 -5.71
C THR A 226 12.28 -10.26 -5.92
N ALA A 227 12.90 -10.79 -4.86
CA ALA A 227 13.83 -11.91 -4.96
C ALA A 227 13.14 -13.18 -5.48
N TYR A 228 11.94 -13.48 -4.97
CA TYR A 228 11.12 -14.59 -5.47
C TYR A 228 10.75 -14.40 -6.94
N LEU A 229 10.21 -13.24 -7.30
CA LEU A 229 9.83 -12.86 -8.65
C LEU A 229 10.99 -13.06 -9.63
N VAL A 230 12.17 -12.54 -9.28
CA VAL A 230 13.40 -12.70 -10.08
C VAL A 230 13.76 -14.17 -10.24
N SER A 231 13.72 -14.97 -9.17
CA SER A 231 14.06 -16.40 -9.23
C SER A 231 13.18 -17.20 -10.20
N VAL A 232 11.87 -16.89 -10.25
CA VAL A 232 10.95 -17.53 -11.20
C VAL A 232 11.29 -17.10 -12.62
N HIS A 233 11.60 -15.81 -12.83
CA HIS A 233 11.91 -15.28 -14.14
C HIS A 233 13.29 -15.70 -14.66
N GLU A 234 14.22 -16.15 -13.81
CA GLU A 234 15.52 -16.71 -14.21
C GLU A 234 15.42 -18.08 -14.90
N GLN A 235 14.28 -18.77 -14.83
CA GLN A 235 14.06 -20.02 -15.55
C GLN A 235 14.25 -19.83 -17.05
N SER A 236 15.00 -20.73 -17.70
CA SER A 236 15.43 -20.55 -19.10
C SER A 236 14.28 -20.37 -20.09
N LEU A 237 13.17 -21.07 -19.88
CA LEU A 237 11.95 -20.93 -20.70
C LEU A 237 11.33 -19.53 -20.58
N VAL A 238 11.38 -18.93 -19.40
CA VAL A 238 10.85 -17.57 -19.16
C VAL A 238 11.76 -16.54 -19.80
N GLN A 239 13.08 -16.66 -19.60
CA GLN A 239 14.08 -15.77 -20.21
C GLN A 239 13.97 -15.76 -21.75
N GLU A 240 13.74 -16.91 -22.38
CA GLU A 240 13.54 -16.98 -23.83
C GLU A 240 12.34 -16.12 -24.28
N ARG A 241 11.23 -16.15 -23.54
CA ARG A 241 10.04 -15.35 -23.86
C ARG A 241 10.19 -13.87 -23.55
N ILE A 242 10.97 -13.52 -22.52
CA ILE A 242 11.36 -12.13 -22.26
C ILE A 242 12.18 -11.59 -23.44
N LEU A 243 13.20 -12.34 -23.88
CA LEU A 243 14.09 -11.93 -24.97
C LEU A 243 13.35 -11.82 -26.31
N SER A 244 12.34 -12.66 -26.57
CA SER A 244 11.50 -12.56 -27.76
C SER A 244 10.44 -11.45 -27.67
N GLY A 245 10.34 -10.74 -26.54
CA GLY A 245 9.31 -9.72 -26.30
C GLY A 245 7.88 -10.28 -26.29
N HIS A 246 7.73 -11.58 -25.99
CA HIS A 246 6.44 -12.27 -26.02
C HIS A 246 5.62 -12.01 -24.76
N LEU A 247 6.27 -11.91 -23.60
CA LEU A 247 5.59 -11.57 -22.35
C LEU A 247 5.24 -10.10 -22.34
N LYS A 248 3.95 -9.78 -22.15
CA LYS A 248 3.46 -8.41 -22.00
C LYS A 248 2.96 -8.18 -20.58
N LEU A 249 2.77 -6.91 -20.24
CA LEU A 249 2.00 -6.47 -19.09
C LEU A 249 0.52 -6.67 -19.42
N TRP A 250 -0.08 -7.65 -18.75
CA TRP A 250 -1.47 -8.05 -18.89
C TRP A 250 -2.12 -7.93 -17.52
N ASP A 251 -2.18 -9.01 -16.73
CA ASP A 251 -2.72 -8.98 -15.37
C ASP A 251 -1.96 -8.03 -14.43
N ASP A 252 -0.69 -7.74 -14.74
CA ASP A 252 0.12 -6.73 -14.06
C ASP A 252 -0.59 -5.36 -13.96
N LEU A 253 -1.50 -5.06 -14.88
CA LEU A 253 -2.25 -3.80 -14.91
C LEU A 253 -3.26 -3.66 -13.77
N LEU A 254 -3.77 -4.76 -13.23
CA LEU A 254 -4.80 -4.74 -12.21
C LEU A 254 -4.31 -4.16 -10.88
N PRO A 255 -3.19 -4.62 -10.28
CA PRO A 255 -2.63 -3.98 -9.09
C PRO A 255 -2.23 -2.53 -9.34
N ILE A 256 -1.74 -2.19 -10.54
CA ILE A 256 -1.40 -0.81 -10.90
C ILE A 256 -2.66 0.07 -10.94
N TYR A 257 -3.75 -0.41 -11.54
CA TYR A 257 -5.01 0.33 -11.59
C TYR A 257 -5.67 0.45 -10.21
N PHE A 258 -5.56 -0.60 -9.39
CA PHE A 258 -6.06 -0.57 -8.01
C PHE A 258 -5.40 0.54 -7.20
N LEU A 259 -4.06 0.60 -7.21
CA LEU A 259 -3.30 1.58 -6.43
C LEU A 259 -3.28 2.98 -7.08
N PHE A 260 -3.27 3.04 -8.43
CA PHE A 260 -3.18 4.28 -9.20
C PHE A 260 -4.30 4.39 -10.24
N PRO A 261 -5.58 4.52 -9.82
CA PRO A 261 -6.70 4.56 -10.75
C PRO A 261 -6.60 5.72 -11.75
N ASP A 262 -6.04 6.85 -11.34
CA ASP A 262 -5.83 8.04 -12.19
C ASP A 262 -4.77 7.85 -13.28
N ALA A 263 -4.01 6.74 -13.26
CA ALA A 263 -3.09 6.40 -14.35
C ALA A 263 -3.82 5.89 -15.61
N PHE A 264 -5.13 5.62 -15.51
CA PHE A 264 -5.95 5.05 -16.56
C PHE A 264 -7.13 5.96 -16.88
N ASP A 265 -7.32 6.25 -18.16
CA ASP A 265 -8.50 6.96 -18.63
C ASP A 265 -9.69 5.99 -18.68
N MET A 266 -10.56 6.07 -17.68
CA MET A 266 -11.73 5.18 -17.55
C MET A 266 -13.00 5.81 -18.12
N GLN A 267 -13.81 5.00 -18.81
CA GLN A 267 -15.14 5.42 -19.32
C GLN A 267 -16.19 4.36 -19.03
N HIS A 268 -17.45 4.77 -18.90
CA HIS A 268 -18.57 3.82 -18.87
C HIS A 268 -18.76 3.16 -20.24
N HIS A 269 -19.05 1.86 -20.25
CA HIS A 269 -19.43 1.17 -21.47
C HIS A 269 -20.77 1.69 -21.99
N ALA A 270 -20.86 1.97 -23.29
CA ALA A 270 -22.00 2.66 -23.88
C ALA A 270 -23.35 1.94 -23.65
N ASP A 271 -23.35 0.62 -23.74
CA ASP A 271 -24.55 -0.20 -23.62
C ASP A 271 -24.80 -0.73 -22.19
N TRP A 272 -23.81 -0.65 -21.30
CA TRP A 272 -23.80 -1.36 -20.02
C TRP A 272 -23.27 -0.45 -18.90
N PRO A 273 -24.15 0.26 -18.17
CA PRO A 273 -23.74 1.32 -17.26
C PRO A 273 -22.96 0.81 -16.03
N ASN A 274 -23.13 -0.44 -15.64
CA ASN A 274 -22.39 -1.11 -14.57
C ASN A 274 -20.95 -1.50 -14.98
N ILE A 275 -20.56 -1.27 -16.24
CA ILE A 275 -19.24 -1.59 -16.74
C ILE A 275 -18.46 -0.31 -16.98
N ARG A 276 -17.25 -0.26 -16.44
CA ARG A 276 -16.23 0.74 -16.79
C ARG A 276 -15.10 0.05 -17.54
N ILE A 277 -14.55 0.72 -18.54
CA ILE A 277 -13.46 0.21 -19.37
C ILE A 277 -12.33 1.24 -19.41
N ASN A 278 -11.09 0.77 -19.44
CA ASN A 278 -9.96 1.65 -19.69
C ASN A 278 -9.86 1.96 -21.19
N THR A 279 -9.68 3.23 -21.52
CA THR A 279 -9.64 3.73 -22.91
C THR A 279 -8.26 4.24 -23.32
N ASP A 280 -7.47 4.67 -22.34
CA ASP A 280 -6.09 5.11 -22.55
C ASP A 280 -5.26 5.00 -21.26
N PHE A 281 -3.94 5.07 -21.40
CA PHE A 281 -2.94 5.21 -20.31
C PHE A 281 -1.54 5.41 -20.91
N GLU A 282 -0.61 5.99 -20.15
CA GLU A 282 0.78 6.20 -20.61
C GLU A 282 1.69 5.02 -20.26
N VAL A 283 2.19 4.30 -21.28
CA VAL A 283 3.00 3.07 -21.10
C VAL A 283 4.24 3.28 -20.21
N PRO A 284 5.05 4.34 -20.37
CA PRO A 284 6.19 4.56 -19.47
C PRO A 284 5.75 4.71 -18.01
N SER A 285 4.62 5.38 -17.77
CA SER A 285 4.08 5.60 -16.44
C SER A 285 3.57 4.30 -15.81
N ILE A 286 2.97 3.41 -16.59
CA ILE A 286 2.58 2.07 -16.11
C ILE A 286 3.79 1.27 -15.64
N LYS A 287 4.88 1.27 -16.42
CA LYS A 287 6.11 0.56 -16.05
C LYS A 287 6.75 1.12 -14.79
N GLU A 288 6.80 2.44 -14.68
CA GLU A 288 7.28 3.15 -13.49
C GLU A 288 6.45 2.79 -12.25
N LYS A 289 5.12 2.84 -12.35
CA LYS A 289 4.21 2.46 -11.25
C LYS A 289 4.35 1.01 -10.80
N LEU A 290 4.57 0.09 -11.74
CA LEU A 290 4.84 -1.30 -11.39
C LEU A 290 6.13 -1.47 -10.59
N VAL A 291 7.19 -0.75 -10.99
CA VAL A 291 8.45 -0.70 -10.22
C VAL A 291 8.16 -0.14 -8.83
N HIS A 292 7.35 0.92 -8.75
CA HIS A 292 7.01 1.51 -7.47
C HIS A 292 6.34 0.55 -6.50
N ILE A 293 5.33 -0.19 -6.98
CA ILE A 293 4.65 -1.25 -6.19
C ILE A 293 5.67 -2.21 -5.59
N PHE A 294 6.60 -2.71 -6.41
CA PHE A 294 7.59 -3.67 -5.92
C PHE A 294 8.64 -3.07 -4.99
N HIS A 295 8.98 -1.80 -5.17
CA HIS A 295 9.93 -1.08 -4.32
C HIS A 295 9.31 -0.55 -3.03
N HIS A 296 7.98 -0.56 -2.92
CA HIS A 296 7.23 0.09 -1.83
C HIS A 296 7.59 1.58 -1.71
N ASP A 297 8.01 2.20 -2.82
CA ASP A 297 8.32 3.63 -2.91
C ASP A 297 7.23 4.39 -3.69
N TYR A 298 6.06 3.75 -3.86
CA TYR A 298 4.82 4.46 -4.05
C TYR A 298 4.53 5.22 -2.76
N ALA A 299 5.19 6.36 -2.62
CA ALA A 299 4.65 7.36 -1.74
C ALA A 299 3.23 7.60 -2.25
N PHE A 300 2.21 7.26 -1.46
CA PHE A 300 1.20 8.29 -1.26
C PHE A 300 2.01 9.52 -0.95
N SER A 301 2.14 10.40 -1.92
CA SER A 301 2.67 11.70 -1.65
C SER A 301 1.68 12.25 -0.63
N SER A 302 1.98 12.13 0.67
CA SER A 302 1.22 12.76 1.74
C SER A 302 1.30 14.28 1.60
N GLU A 303 1.99 14.78 0.57
CA GLU A 303 1.85 16.08 0.00
C GLU A 303 0.41 16.33 -0.48
N VAL A 304 -0.34 17.05 0.35
CA VAL A 304 -1.66 17.58 -0.01
C VAL A 304 -1.60 18.59 -1.17
N ILE A 305 -0.45 19.27 -1.35
CA ILE A 305 -0.31 20.44 -2.26
C ILE A 305 0.95 20.36 -3.13
N LEU A 306 2.02 19.74 -2.64
CA LEU A 306 3.32 19.72 -3.33
C LEU A 306 3.40 18.47 -4.22
N MET A 307 4.06 18.55 -5.37
CA MET A 307 4.31 17.34 -6.18
C MET A 307 5.59 16.65 -5.69
N PRO A 308 6.78 17.29 -5.77
CA PRO A 308 7.89 16.93 -4.90
C PRO A 308 8.11 17.96 -3.79
N PHE A 309 8.56 17.51 -2.62
CA PHE A 309 9.05 18.43 -1.60
C PHE A 309 10.36 19.10 -2.04
N PRO A 310 10.56 20.41 -1.81
CA PRO A 310 11.76 21.11 -2.26
C PRO A 310 13.07 20.50 -1.75
N SER A 311 13.96 20.17 -2.68
CA SER A 311 15.34 19.73 -2.43
C SER A 311 16.38 20.58 -3.18
N ASP A 312 15.96 21.60 -3.92
CA ASP A 312 16.87 22.59 -4.52
C ASP A 312 17.58 23.37 -3.40
N THR A 313 18.90 23.21 -3.33
CA THR A 313 19.76 23.87 -2.35
C THR A 313 19.61 25.39 -2.30
N ASN A 314 19.20 26.02 -3.41
CA ASN A 314 19.03 27.48 -3.48
C ASN A 314 17.82 27.99 -2.70
N MET A 315 16.86 27.12 -2.38
CA MET A 315 15.67 27.46 -1.59
C MET A 315 15.94 27.54 -0.09
N PHE A 316 17.12 27.07 0.37
CA PHE A 316 17.45 26.96 1.79
C PHE A 316 18.53 27.96 2.24
N THR A 317 18.49 28.30 3.52
CA THR A 317 19.47 29.17 4.21
C THR A 317 20.89 28.60 4.11
N PRO A 318 21.95 29.44 4.12
CA PRO A 318 23.32 28.98 3.80
C PRO A 318 23.84 27.82 4.66
N ASP A 319 23.46 27.78 5.93
CA ASP A 319 23.85 26.73 6.88
C ASP A 319 23.09 25.42 6.65
N VAL A 320 21.79 25.48 6.37
CA VAL A 320 20.98 24.30 6.00
C VAL A 320 21.40 23.77 4.63
N ARG A 321 21.69 24.67 3.68
CA ARG A 321 22.19 24.35 2.34
C ARG A 321 23.46 23.49 2.39
N ALA A 322 24.34 23.77 3.35
CA ALA A 322 25.61 23.07 3.50
C ALA A 322 25.43 21.59 3.89
N VAL A 323 24.33 21.23 4.57
CA VAL A 323 24.08 19.87 5.08
C VAL A 323 22.95 19.13 4.37
N LEU A 324 22.07 19.84 3.64
CA LEU A 324 20.87 19.29 3.00
C LEU A 324 21.12 18.00 2.21
N LYS A 325 22.11 18.00 1.30
CA LYS A 325 22.37 16.83 0.44
C LYS A 325 22.83 15.63 1.24
N GLU A 326 23.60 15.86 2.29
CA GLU A 326 24.08 14.80 3.16
C GLU A 326 22.96 14.25 4.04
N ILE A 327 22.09 15.12 4.57
CA ILE A 327 20.91 14.70 5.34
C ILE A 327 19.97 13.85 4.48
N ILE A 328 19.62 14.30 3.26
CA ILE A 328 18.77 13.54 2.34
C ILE A 328 19.42 12.19 2.00
N ALA A 329 20.72 12.18 1.69
CA ALA A 329 21.43 10.95 1.36
C ALA A 329 21.50 9.94 2.53
N ARG A 330 21.60 10.43 3.77
CA ARG A 330 21.68 9.57 4.97
C ARG A 330 20.31 9.09 5.43
N TYR A 331 19.31 9.96 5.40
CA TYR A 331 18.06 9.76 6.14
C TYR A 331 16.81 9.74 5.26
N GLY A 332 16.94 10.00 3.96
CA GLY A 332 15.85 9.98 2.98
C GLY A 332 15.06 11.28 2.91
N ASP A 333 14.31 11.42 1.81
CA ASP A 333 13.49 12.60 1.52
C ASP A 333 12.35 12.81 2.52
N GLU A 334 11.83 11.73 3.10
CA GLU A 334 10.75 11.82 4.08
C GLU A 334 11.20 12.51 5.36
N GLU A 335 12.30 12.07 5.98
CA GLU A 335 12.81 12.70 7.19
C GLU A 335 13.19 14.16 6.91
N TRP A 336 13.81 14.41 5.74
CA TRP A 336 14.11 15.76 5.28
C TRP A 336 12.86 16.64 5.31
N ARG A 337 11.81 16.23 4.61
CA ARG A 337 10.52 16.93 4.56
C ARG A 337 9.93 17.16 5.94
N LYS A 338 9.83 16.11 6.76
CA LYS A 338 9.19 16.21 8.09
C LYS A 338 9.95 17.17 8.99
N CYS A 339 11.27 17.13 8.99
CA CYS A 339 12.09 18.07 9.76
C CYS A 339 11.99 19.51 9.25
N VAL A 340 12.00 19.74 7.92
CA VAL A 340 11.80 21.10 7.37
C VAL A 340 10.44 21.65 7.81
N LEU A 341 9.35 20.93 7.52
CA LEU A 341 8.00 21.40 7.87
C LEU A 341 7.81 21.63 9.36
N THR A 342 8.37 20.74 10.20
CA THR A 342 8.35 20.89 11.65
C THR A 342 8.96 22.22 12.06
N ASN A 343 10.15 22.55 11.56
CA ASN A 343 10.87 23.72 12.03
C ASN A 343 10.35 25.02 11.41
N GLU A 344 9.72 24.98 10.23
CA GLU A 344 8.98 26.12 9.67
C GLU A 344 7.76 26.47 10.51
N ILE A 345 6.98 25.46 10.95
CA ILE A 345 5.84 25.69 11.86
C ILE A 345 6.32 26.09 13.26
N HIS A 346 7.39 25.48 13.74
CA HIS A 346 7.98 25.77 15.05
C HIS A 346 8.58 27.19 15.14
N GLY A 347 8.95 27.78 13.98
CA GLY A 347 9.51 29.13 13.88
C GLY A 347 11.01 29.24 14.16
N HIS A 348 11.71 28.13 14.47
CA HIS A 348 13.17 28.06 14.53
C HIS A 348 13.66 26.60 14.45
N LEU A 349 14.96 26.41 14.17
CA LEU A 349 15.60 25.09 14.24
C LEU A 349 15.86 24.69 15.70
N GLY A 350 15.15 23.66 16.17
CA GLY A 350 15.24 23.15 17.53
C GLY A 350 15.63 21.67 17.60
N THR A 351 16.43 21.30 18.60
CA THR A 351 16.87 19.90 18.73
C THR A 351 15.70 18.97 19.06
N TYR A 352 14.80 19.38 19.98
CA TYR A 352 13.67 18.53 20.36
C TYR A 352 12.62 18.43 19.25
N SER A 353 12.41 19.48 18.45
CA SER A 353 11.53 19.42 17.27
C SER A 353 12.06 18.44 16.22
N ILE A 354 13.37 18.46 15.93
CA ILE A 354 14.03 17.48 15.05
C ILE A 354 13.91 16.05 15.61
N LEU A 355 14.17 15.88 16.91
CA LEU A 355 14.04 14.57 17.56
C LEU A 355 12.61 14.04 17.53
N GLY A 356 11.60 14.92 17.69
CA GLY A 356 10.20 14.55 17.53
C GLY A 356 9.87 14.09 16.11
N ALA A 357 10.37 14.80 15.10
CA ALA A 357 10.17 14.42 13.71
C ALA A 357 10.82 13.07 13.39
N LYS A 358 12.07 12.87 13.81
CA LYS A 358 12.79 11.59 13.69
C LYS A 358 12.07 10.46 14.43
N MET A 359 11.55 10.72 15.63
CA MET A 359 10.82 9.74 16.43
C MET A 359 9.53 9.30 15.76
N GLY A 360 8.75 10.22 15.20
CA GLY A 360 7.49 9.86 14.54
C GLY A 360 7.70 9.18 13.18
N VAL A 361 8.73 9.55 12.41
CA VAL A 361 9.15 8.76 11.23
C VAL A 361 9.52 7.34 11.66
N LYS A 362 10.38 7.19 12.69
CA LYS A 362 10.79 5.87 13.16
C LYS A 362 9.61 5.04 13.68
N ALA A 363 8.64 5.67 14.35
CA ALA A 363 7.45 4.98 14.83
C ALA A 363 6.59 4.43 13.68
N ARG A 364 6.43 5.20 12.59
CA ARG A 364 5.73 4.74 11.39
C ARG A 364 6.45 3.59 10.70
N GLU A 365 7.78 3.68 10.55
CA GLU A 365 8.59 2.57 10.00
C GLU A 365 8.43 1.27 10.82
N VAL A 366 8.35 1.36 12.15
CA VAL A 366 8.24 0.17 13.01
C VAL A 366 6.82 -0.40 13.01
N LEU A 367 5.81 0.46 12.92
CA LEU A 367 4.40 0.05 12.91
C LEU A 367 3.90 -0.34 11.52
N TYR A 368 4.66 -0.04 10.46
CA TYR A 368 4.21 -0.10 9.06
C TYR A 368 2.91 0.69 8.90
N ALA A 369 2.97 1.97 9.29
CA ALA A 369 1.78 2.82 9.38
C ALA A 369 1.91 4.05 8.48
N GLU A 370 0.83 4.37 7.78
CA GLU A 370 0.71 5.61 7.00
C GLU A 370 0.73 6.89 7.86
N VAL A 371 0.87 8.04 7.18
CA VAL A 371 0.67 9.36 7.80
C VAL A 371 -0.81 9.51 8.21
N ASP A 372 -1.08 10.18 9.33
CA ASP A 372 -2.43 10.46 9.86
C ASP A 372 -3.20 9.23 10.37
N ARG A 373 -2.54 8.09 10.59
CA ARG A 373 -3.20 6.86 11.10
C ARG A 373 -2.76 6.40 12.47
N ILE A 374 -1.63 6.92 12.95
CA ILE A 374 -1.12 6.57 14.28
C ILE A 374 -1.81 7.43 15.34
N THR A 375 -2.19 6.79 16.45
CA THR A 375 -2.49 7.51 17.69
C THR A 375 -1.23 7.66 18.54
N VAL A 376 -0.99 8.88 19.03
CA VAL A 376 0.23 9.27 19.76
C VAL A 376 -0.11 9.75 21.16
N ILE A 377 0.56 9.19 22.16
CA ILE A 377 0.57 9.72 23.53
C ILE A 377 1.98 10.17 23.85
N SER A 378 2.19 11.49 23.89
CA SER A 378 3.50 12.08 24.17
C SER A 378 3.78 12.18 25.66
N ASN A 379 4.95 11.70 26.10
CA ASN A 379 5.45 11.90 27.46
C ASN A 379 6.30 13.18 27.59
N ALA A 380 6.43 14.01 26.56
CA ALA A 380 7.24 15.23 26.56
C ALA A 380 6.64 16.38 27.39
N GLY A 381 5.35 16.31 27.72
CA GLY A 381 4.63 17.36 28.43
C GLY A 381 4.33 18.58 27.54
N ASP A 382 3.94 19.69 28.18
CA ASP A 382 3.48 20.94 27.56
C ASP A 382 4.44 22.12 27.76
N LYS A 383 5.56 21.92 28.48
CA LYS A 383 6.53 22.98 28.78
C LYS A 383 7.83 22.85 27.96
N PRO A 384 8.26 23.94 27.28
CA PRO A 384 9.54 23.98 26.59
C PRO A 384 10.73 23.78 27.55
N PRO A 385 11.88 23.27 27.06
CA PRO A 385 12.13 22.94 25.65
C PRO A 385 11.69 21.52 25.26
N LEU A 386 11.29 20.68 26.21
CA LEU A 386 10.96 19.28 25.94
C LEU A 386 9.69 19.13 25.12
N SER A 387 8.67 19.96 25.39
CA SER A 387 7.39 19.92 24.65
C SER A 387 7.50 20.24 23.17
N CYS A 388 8.60 20.86 22.71
CA CYS A 388 8.88 21.08 21.28
C CYS A 388 8.98 19.76 20.50
N LEU A 389 9.22 18.64 21.20
CA LEU A 389 9.14 17.30 20.64
C LEU A 389 7.75 16.99 20.06
N ASN A 390 6.68 17.55 20.64
CA ASN A 390 5.32 17.34 20.17
C ASN A 390 5.09 17.89 18.75
N ASP A 391 5.74 19.00 18.39
CA ASP A 391 5.61 19.59 17.05
C ASP A 391 6.16 18.62 15.99
N GLY A 392 7.32 18.04 16.28
CA GLY A 392 7.91 17.02 15.43
C GLY A 392 7.05 15.76 15.34
N LEU A 393 6.52 15.27 16.46
CA LEU A 393 5.61 14.12 16.49
C LEU A 393 4.38 14.35 15.60
N GLN A 394 3.71 15.50 15.73
CA GLN A 394 2.54 15.84 14.92
C GLN A 394 2.88 15.82 13.42
N MET A 395 3.95 16.50 13.01
CA MET A 395 4.31 16.61 11.61
C MET A 395 4.73 15.28 10.98
N SER A 396 5.48 14.48 11.72
CA SER A 396 6.04 13.22 11.25
C SER A 396 5.06 12.07 11.29
N THR A 397 4.11 12.04 12.22
CA THR A 397 3.09 10.97 12.30
C THR A 397 1.79 11.35 11.60
N GLY A 398 1.51 12.65 11.45
CA GLY A 398 0.19 13.12 11.06
C GLY A 398 -0.85 13.13 12.20
N ALA A 399 -0.47 12.63 13.38
CA ALA A 399 -1.33 12.66 14.55
C ALA A 399 -1.48 14.10 15.06
N THR A 400 -2.45 14.85 14.53
CA THR A 400 -2.65 16.26 14.90
C THR A 400 -3.67 16.41 16.02
N LEU A 401 -3.61 17.53 16.73
CA LEU A 401 -4.64 17.92 17.70
C LEU A 401 -6.03 18.05 17.05
N GLY A 402 -6.08 18.53 15.80
CA GLY A 402 -7.34 18.70 15.06
C GLY A 402 -8.04 17.38 14.74
N LEU A 403 -7.26 16.32 14.51
CA LEU A 403 -7.75 14.96 14.32
C LEU A 403 -7.99 14.22 15.64
N GLY A 404 -7.60 14.80 16.79
CA GLY A 404 -7.71 14.16 18.09
C GLY A 404 -6.79 12.94 18.27
N MET A 405 -5.77 12.81 17.41
CA MET A 405 -4.91 11.61 17.37
C MET A 405 -3.65 11.74 18.22
N ILE A 406 -3.30 12.94 18.68
CA ILE A 406 -2.21 13.15 19.64
C ILE A 406 -2.76 13.67 20.97
N SER A 407 -2.23 13.14 22.07
CA SER A 407 -2.48 13.61 23.42
C SER A 407 -1.19 13.67 24.23
N ILE A 408 -1.21 14.42 25.33
CA ILE A 408 -0.10 14.51 26.27
C ILE A 408 -0.41 13.59 27.45
N SER A 409 0.54 12.74 27.84
CA SER A 409 0.40 11.88 29.00
C SER A 409 0.17 12.68 30.28
N GLU A 410 -0.80 12.22 31.09
CA GLU A 410 -1.08 12.72 32.44
C GLU A 410 0.01 12.37 33.45
N ASP A 411 0.97 11.51 33.08
CA ASP A 411 2.09 11.14 33.95
C ASP A 411 2.86 12.37 34.45
N SER A 412 3.19 12.40 35.73
CA SER A 412 3.95 13.50 36.35
C SER A 412 5.40 13.55 35.86
N ILE A 413 5.96 12.42 35.43
CA ILE A 413 7.35 12.32 34.96
C ILE A 413 7.38 12.53 33.44
N LYS A 414 7.96 13.66 33.02
CA LYS A 414 8.15 13.98 31.61
C LYS A 414 9.46 13.41 31.08
N SER A 415 9.45 12.93 29.84
CA SER A 415 10.61 12.35 29.17
C SER A 415 10.51 12.52 27.65
N PRO A 416 11.63 12.51 26.92
CA PRO A 416 11.63 12.48 25.45
C PRO A 416 11.25 11.08 24.96
N SER A 417 9.99 10.72 25.17
CA SER A 417 9.38 9.47 24.71
C SER A 417 7.93 9.70 24.31
N ALA A 418 7.42 8.79 23.49
CA ALA A 418 6.02 8.75 23.13
C ALA A 418 5.59 7.31 22.88
N VAL A 419 4.29 7.07 23.07
CA VAL A 419 3.63 5.80 22.79
C VAL A 419 2.83 5.97 21.50
N PHE A 420 2.94 4.99 20.61
CA PHE A 420 2.34 4.98 19.29
C PHE A 420 1.48 3.72 19.16
N SER A 421 0.27 3.85 18.63
CA SER A 421 -0.64 2.71 18.42
C SER A 421 -1.27 2.75 17.03
N TYR A 422 -1.33 1.58 16.37
CA TYR A 422 -1.88 1.37 15.02
C TYR A 422 -2.28 -0.12 14.85
N HIS A 423 -3.49 -0.41 14.33
CA HIS A 423 -4.07 -1.77 14.15
C HIS A 423 -3.81 -2.75 15.32
N GLY A 424 -4.11 -2.33 16.55
CA GLY A 424 -3.93 -3.16 17.75
C GLY A 424 -2.47 -3.39 18.18
N LYS A 425 -1.48 -2.96 17.39
CA LYS A 425 -0.06 -2.93 17.76
C LYS A 425 0.25 -1.66 18.53
N LYS A 426 1.12 -1.77 19.54
CA LYS A 426 1.50 -0.64 20.39
C LYS A 426 2.99 -0.68 20.70
N ILE A 427 3.66 0.44 20.49
CA ILE A 427 5.09 0.60 20.79
C ILE A 427 5.35 1.89 21.56
N LYS A 428 6.42 1.91 22.33
CA LYS A 428 6.98 3.11 22.95
C LYS A 428 8.39 3.33 22.43
N LEU A 429 8.65 4.52 21.89
CA LEU A 429 10.00 4.97 21.56
C LEU A 429 10.51 5.88 22.67
N VAL A 430 11.73 5.63 23.14
CA VAL A 430 12.40 6.41 24.18
C VAL A 430 13.75 6.87 23.66
N LEU A 431 14.04 8.18 23.72
CA LEU A 431 15.38 8.67 23.38
C LEU A 431 16.41 8.08 24.34
N LYS A 432 17.51 7.51 23.83
CA LYS A 432 18.50 6.85 24.67
C LYS A 432 19.13 7.78 25.72
N PRO A 433 19.42 7.31 26.95
CA PRO A 433 19.90 8.16 28.05
C PRO A 433 21.19 8.94 27.75
N GLU A 434 22.11 8.39 26.96
CA GLU A 434 23.33 9.05 26.52
C GLU A 434 23.05 10.22 25.58
N ILE A 435 22.11 10.06 24.64
CA ILE A 435 21.68 11.13 23.73
C ILE A 435 20.94 12.22 24.52
N GLN A 436 20.08 11.85 25.47
CA GLN A 436 19.43 12.81 26.38
C GLN A 436 20.46 13.65 27.15
N ARG A 437 21.52 13.02 27.68
CA ARG A 437 22.59 13.72 28.40
C ARG A 437 23.38 14.64 27.48
N GLN A 438 23.70 14.19 26.26
CA GLN A 438 24.40 15.00 25.26
C GLN A 438 23.62 16.27 24.95
N VAL A 439 22.34 16.15 24.55
CA VAL A 439 21.48 17.30 24.22
C VAL A 439 21.37 18.27 25.39
N ARG A 440 21.14 17.75 26.61
CA ARG A 440 21.04 18.60 27.82
C ARG A 440 22.34 19.35 28.10
N ASN A 441 23.49 18.70 27.96
CA ASN A 441 24.78 19.31 28.21
C ASN A 441 25.10 20.42 27.20
N GLU A 442 24.86 20.18 25.91
CA GLU A 442 25.12 21.18 24.87
C GLU A 442 24.22 22.41 25.02
N ILE A 443 22.93 22.23 25.34
CA ILE A 443 22.01 23.34 25.62
C ILE A 443 22.45 24.11 26.88
N ASN A 444 22.80 23.42 27.96
CA ASN A 444 23.25 24.06 29.20
C ASN A 444 24.56 24.85 29.00
N GLN A 445 25.47 24.35 28.16
CA GLN A 445 26.69 25.06 27.79
C GLN A 445 26.38 26.34 27.01
N ALA A 446 25.43 26.29 26.07
CA ALA A 446 24.98 27.47 25.33
C ALA A 446 24.37 28.52 26.28
N ILE A 447 23.53 28.09 27.24
CA ILE A 447 22.94 28.97 28.26
C ILE A 447 24.03 29.60 29.14
N SER A 448 24.98 28.80 29.63
CA SER A 448 26.07 29.27 30.49
C SER A 448 26.97 30.30 29.77
N LYS A 449 27.21 30.09 28.48
CA LYS A 449 28.12 30.93 27.68
C LYS A 449 27.46 32.23 27.18
N TYR A 450 26.20 32.18 26.77
CA TYR A 450 25.55 33.29 26.05
C TYR A 450 24.33 33.86 26.78
N GLY A 451 23.95 33.31 27.93
CA GLY A 451 22.70 33.63 28.60
C GLY A 451 21.49 32.98 27.92
N MET A 452 20.30 33.14 28.50
CA MET A 452 19.05 32.68 27.88
C MET A 452 18.46 33.75 26.97
N LEU A 453 17.85 33.33 25.85
CA LEU A 453 17.07 34.18 24.95
C LEU A 453 17.85 35.34 24.30
N THR A 454 19.18 35.26 24.24
CA THR A 454 20.01 36.24 23.52
C THR A 454 20.16 35.84 22.04
N PRO A 455 20.47 36.78 21.13
CA PRO A 455 20.75 36.44 19.73
C PRO A 455 21.88 35.40 19.58
N ALA A 456 22.94 35.53 20.38
CA ALA A 456 24.06 34.58 20.38
C ALA A 456 23.66 33.19 20.89
N TYR A 457 22.74 33.12 21.86
CA TYR A 457 22.15 31.85 22.29
C TYR A 457 21.38 31.18 21.15
N TRP A 458 20.54 31.92 20.42
CA TRP A 458 19.75 31.36 19.32
C TRP A 458 20.61 30.89 18.14
N GLU A 459 21.67 31.64 17.80
CA GLU A 459 22.69 31.20 16.84
C GLU A 459 23.35 29.88 17.28
N ALA A 460 23.70 29.77 18.57
CA ALA A 460 24.28 28.55 19.12
C ALA A 460 23.30 27.37 19.09
N ILE A 461 22.03 27.58 19.48
CA ILE A 461 21.00 26.54 19.41
C ILE A 461 20.78 26.10 17.96
N ARG A 462 20.73 27.02 17.00
CA ARG A 462 20.59 26.70 15.58
C ARG A 462 21.73 25.81 15.08
N ALA A 463 22.98 26.15 15.40
CA ALA A 463 24.14 25.35 15.03
C ALA A 463 24.12 23.96 15.69
N ILE A 464 23.76 23.88 16.98
CA ILE A 464 23.60 22.62 17.72
C ILE A 464 22.50 21.75 17.07
N SER A 465 21.37 22.34 16.71
CA SER A 465 20.26 21.63 16.09
C SER A 465 20.59 21.11 14.69
N ILE A 466 21.31 21.87 13.87
CA ILE A 466 21.81 21.40 12.57
C ILE A 466 22.76 20.21 12.75
N LYS A 467 23.69 20.30 13.71
CA LYS A 467 24.60 19.20 14.06
C LYS A 467 23.82 17.95 14.47
N HIS A 468 22.83 18.09 15.36
CA HIS A 468 22.01 16.97 15.78
C HIS A 468 21.19 16.35 14.64
N TRP A 469 20.67 17.16 13.71
CA TRP A 469 19.97 16.63 12.54
C TRP A 469 20.89 15.75 11.69
N LEU A 470 22.13 16.22 11.49
CA LEU A 470 23.12 15.54 10.67
C LEU A 470 23.70 14.27 11.34
N GLU A 471 23.90 14.30 12.65
CA GLU A 471 24.61 13.23 13.37
C GLU A 471 23.69 12.18 14.00
N PHE A 472 22.47 12.54 14.40
CA PHE A 472 21.58 11.61 15.10
C PHE A 472 20.79 10.75 14.12
N ASP A 473 21.21 9.49 13.98
CA ASP A 473 20.48 8.48 13.21
C ASP A 473 19.25 7.98 13.97
N ARG A 474 18.07 8.15 13.37
CA ARG A 474 16.80 7.71 13.96
C ARG A 474 16.74 6.20 14.24
N ASN A 475 17.56 5.40 13.56
CA ASN A 475 17.67 3.96 13.78
C ASN A 475 18.51 3.60 15.00
N GLU A 476 19.31 4.54 15.52
CA GLU A 476 20.27 4.28 16.59
C GLU A 476 19.94 5.00 17.90
N ILE A 477 19.25 6.14 17.85
CA ILE A 477 19.06 7.02 19.01
C ILE A 477 17.85 6.68 19.89
N PHE A 478 16.99 5.75 19.47
CA PHE A 478 15.78 5.37 20.21
C PHE A 478 15.84 3.91 20.69
N ASP A 479 15.40 3.68 21.93
CA ASP A 479 15.01 2.35 22.39
C ASP A 479 13.53 2.13 22.03
N ILE A 480 13.23 0.97 21.43
CA ILE A 480 11.87 0.58 21.02
C ILE A 480 11.37 -0.49 21.99
N ILE A 481 10.20 -0.26 22.59
CA ILE A 481 9.56 -1.17 23.55
C ILE A 481 8.19 -1.54 22.99
N VAL A 482 7.94 -2.83 22.76
CA VAL A 482 6.61 -3.34 22.40
C VAL A 482 5.75 -3.42 23.66
N LEU A 483 4.51 -2.93 23.61
CA LEU A 483 3.59 -2.81 24.76
C LEU A 483 2.44 -3.81 24.74
#